data_AF-A0A9N9KAI6-F1
#
_entry.id   AF-A0A9N9KAI6-F1
#
_cell.length_a   1.000
_cell.length_b   1.000
_cell.length_c   1.000
_cell.angle_alpha   90.00
_cell.angle_beta   90.00
_cell.angle_gamma   90.00
#
_symmetry.space_group_name_H-M   'P 1'
#
loop_
_entity.id
_entity.type
_entity.pdbx_description
1 polymer ?
#
loop_
_entity_poly.entity_id
_entity_poly.type
_entity_poly.pdbx_seq_one_letter_code
_entity_poly.pdbx_strand_id
1 'polypeptide(L)'
;YRATRNGFDSKELITRLKSSSTVLLIKVKNSDSIIGGYIKKLTYSTYSGFGRTESPEGFFIYFGNGKDSNIHEPCKIYYDTSSIVFGHGRLKLLGHNGTCSMLERSNFIAEEIEIFNNKINN
;
A
#
# COMPACT_ATOMS: atom_id res chain seq x y z
N TYR A 1 -5.05 1.37 -11.61
CA TYR A 1 -3.78 0.81 -12.09
C TYR A 1 -3.75 -0.67 -11.72
N ARG A 2 -3.16 -1.54 -12.55
CA ARG A 2 -3.00 -2.99 -12.29
C ARG A 2 -1.54 -3.37 -12.52
N ALA A 3 -0.85 -3.88 -11.52
CA ALA A 3 0.58 -4.15 -11.59
C ALA A 3 0.91 -5.23 -12.62
N THR A 4 0.06 -6.24 -12.80
CA THR A 4 0.29 -7.28 -13.84
C THR A 4 0.34 -6.71 -15.27
N ARG A 5 -0.32 -5.57 -15.51
CA ARG A 5 -0.33 -4.88 -16.82
C ARG A 5 0.74 -3.81 -16.96
N ASN A 6 1.14 -3.20 -15.85
CA ASN A 6 1.99 -1.99 -15.85
C ASN A 6 3.37 -2.23 -15.21
N GLY A 7 3.65 -3.45 -14.75
CA GLY A 7 4.85 -3.78 -13.96
C GLY A 7 4.69 -3.41 -12.49
N PHE A 8 5.44 -4.09 -11.61
CA PHE A 8 5.42 -3.89 -10.16
C PHE A 8 6.41 -2.81 -9.65
N ASP A 9 6.57 -1.74 -10.42
CA ASP A 9 7.52 -0.67 -10.11
C ASP A 9 7.00 0.26 -8.98
N SER A 10 7.77 0.47 -7.91
CA SER A 10 7.36 1.36 -6.81
C SER A 10 7.18 2.79 -7.24
N LYS A 11 8.01 3.33 -8.15
CA LYS A 11 7.95 4.74 -8.51
C LYS A 11 6.64 5.01 -9.24
N GLU A 12 6.23 4.13 -10.13
CA GLU A 12 4.94 4.19 -10.80
C GLU A 12 3.80 4.08 -9.78
N LEU A 13 3.85 3.08 -8.88
CA LEU A 13 2.86 2.90 -7.81
C LEU A 13 2.72 4.18 -6.95
N ILE A 14 3.83 4.73 -6.45
CA ILE A 14 3.86 5.96 -5.64
C ILE A 14 3.31 7.14 -6.42
N THR A 15 3.66 7.26 -7.71
CA THR A 15 3.14 8.33 -8.58
C THR A 15 1.62 8.29 -8.68
N ARG A 16 1.05 7.08 -8.83
CA ARG A 16 -0.41 6.89 -8.85
C ARG A 16 -1.05 7.28 -7.52
N LEU A 17 -0.42 6.97 -6.38
CA LEU A 17 -0.94 7.25 -5.05
C LEU A 17 -0.81 8.72 -4.63
N LYS A 18 0.07 9.50 -5.27
CA LYS A 18 0.16 10.96 -5.08
C LYS A 18 -0.97 11.73 -5.76
N SER A 19 -1.58 11.15 -6.79
CA SER A 19 -2.53 11.88 -7.66
C SER A 19 -3.89 12.15 -7.01
N SER A 20 -4.34 11.28 -6.10
CA SER A 20 -5.68 11.34 -5.49
C SER A 20 -5.73 10.46 -4.25
N SER A 21 -6.84 10.51 -3.50
CA SER A 21 -7.15 9.43 -2.56
C SER A 21 -7.42 8.12 -3.29
N THR A 22 -6.95 7.02 -2.72
CA THR A 22 -6.88 5.72 -3.38
C THR A 22 -7.29 4.59 -2.44
N VAL A 23 -7.98 3.59 -2.98
CA VAL A 23 -8.04 2.24 -2.41
C VAL A 23 -7.00 1.37 -3.10
N LEU A 24 -6.10 0.78 -2.31
CA LEU A 24 -5.06 -0.14 -2.75
C LEU A 24 -5.48 -1.55 -2.31
N LEU A 25 -5.47 -2.50 -3.25
CA LEU A 25 -5.68 -3.92 -2.99
C LEU A 25 -4.52 -4.73 -3.54
N ILE A 26 -4.09 -5.74 -2.79
CA ILE A 26 -2.98 -6.64 -3.11
C ILE A 26 -3.49 -8.06 -2.94
N LYS A 27 -3.49 -8.83 -4.03
CA LYS A 27 -3.71 -10.28 -3.95
C LYS A 27 -2.39 -10.96 -3.64
N VAL A 28 -2.34 -11.77 -2.60
CA VAL A 28 -1.11 -12.50 -2.22
C VAL A 28 -0.97 -13.74 -3.10
N LYS A 29 0.22 -13.94 -3.69
CA LYS A 29 0.50 -15.10 -4.53
C LYS A 29 0.43 -16.40 -3.71
N ASN A 30 -0.19 -17.42 -4.29
CA ASN A 30 -0.39 -18.74 -3.68
C ASN A 30 -1.19 -18.68 -2.36
N SER A 31 -2.11 -17.72 -2.25
CA SER A 31 -2.99 -17.54 -1.10
C SER A 31 -4.32 -16.93 -1.53
N ASP A 32 -5.38 -17.20 -0.77
CA ASP A 32 -6.67 -16.53 -0.92
C ASP A 32 -6.72 -15.18 -0.18
N SER A 33 -5.56 -14.70 0.30
CA SER A 33 -5.49 -13.47 1.08
C SER A 33 -5.45 -12.23 0.19
N ILE A 34 -6.22 -11.23 0.60
CA ILE A 34 -6.24 -9.88 0.04
C ILE A 34 -5.82 -8.91 1.13
N ILE A 35 -4.83 -8.08 0.83
CA ILE A 35 -4.26 -7.11 1.77
C ILE A 35 -4.35 -5.75 1.11
N GLY A 36 -4.63 -4.70 1.88
CA GLY A 36 -4.76 -3.39 1.28
C GLY A 36 -5.09 -2.30 2.26
N GLY A 37 -5.69 -1.25 1.74
CA GLY A 37 -6.08 -0.12 2.55
C GLY A 37 -6.54 1.07 1.74
N TYR A 38 -7.06 2.04 2.46
CA TYR A 38 -7.32 3.36 1.94
C TYR A 38 -6.15 4.29 2.25
N ILE A 39 -5.74 5.05 1.25
CA ILE A 39 -4.74 6.09 1.33
C ILE A 39 -5.42 7.40 0.99
N LYS A 40 -5.63 8.30 1.97
CA LYS A 40 -5.94 9.70 1.64
C LYS A 40 -4.74 10.31 0.94
N LYS A 41 -4.98 11.11 -0.09
CA LYS A 41 -3.97 11.75 -0.94
C LYS A 41 -2.67 12.05 -0.18
N LEU A 42 -1.57 11.49 -0.68
CA LEU A 42 -0.25 11.62 -0.08
C LEU A 42 0.23 13.09 -0.09
N THR A 43 0.51 13.68 1.08
CA THR A 43 0.91 15.10 1.23
C THR A 43 2.32 15.27 1.79
N TYR A 44 3.18 15.99 1.06
CA TYR A 44 4.62 16.07 1.36
C TYR A 44 4.88 16.78 2.70
N SER A 45 5.68 16.17 3.58
CA SER A 45 6.17 16.81 4.79
C SER A 45 7.68 16.62 4.89
N THR A 46 8.42 17.68 5.19
CA THR A 46 9.87 17.61 5.41
C THR A 46 10.14 17.52 6.89
N TYR A 47 10.62 16.35 7.34
CA TYR A 47 11.21 16.22 8.66
C TYR A 47 12.59 15.59 8.52
N SER A 48 13.64 16.26 9.00
CA SER A 48 15.00 15.75 9.14
C SER A 48 15.73 15.28 7.86
N GLY A 49 15.53 15.95 6.71
CA GLY A 49 16.30 15.67 5.48
C GLY A 49 15.91 14.38 4.73
N PHE A 50 15.05 13.55 5.33
CA PHE A 50 14.35 12.46 4.66
C PHE A 50 12.93 12.91 4.34
N GLY A 51 12.58 12.97 3.05
CA GLY A 51 11.24 13.36 2.62
C GLY A 51 10.22 12.28 2.97
N ARG A 52 9.68 12.32 4.19
CA ARG A 52 8.62 11.42 4.66
C ARG A 52 7.28 12.09 4.43
N THR A 53 6.50 11.53 3.54
CA THR A 53 5.15 12.02 3.28
C THR A 53 4.17 11.17 4.05
N GLU A 54 3.29 11.81 4.82
CA GLU A 54 2.27 11.13 5.62
C GLU A 54 0.89 11.25 4.98
N SER A 55 0.04 10.26 5.23
CA SER A 55 -1.41 10.40 5.12
C SER A 55 -2.00 10.33 6.53
N PRO A 56 -2.67 11.39 7.03
CA PRO A 56 -3.23 11.39 8.38
C PRO A 56 -4.47 10.50 8.52
N GLU A 57 -5.12 10.17 7.40
CA GLU A 57 -6.36 9.42 7.35
C GLU A 57 -6.22 8.28 6.34
N GLY A 58 -5.86 7.12 6.86
CA GLY A 58 -5.81 5.88 6.11
C GLY A 58 -6.32 4.75 6.97
N PHE A 59 -6.66 3.64 6.33
CA PHE A 59 -6.89 2.39 7.04
C PHE A 59 -6.22 1.26 6.30
N PHE A 60 -5.86 0.24 7.06
CA PHE A 60 -5.36 -1.03 6.58
C PHE A 60 -6.47 -2.06 6.65
N ILE A 61 -6.54 -2.93 5.65
CA ILE A 61 -7.41 -4.10 5.64
C ILE A 61 -6.59 -5.35 5.33
N TYR A 62 -6.94 -6.44 6.01
CA TYR A 62 -6.46 -7.78 5.69
C TYR A 62 -7.63 -8.75 5.69
N PHE A 63 -7.91 -9.32 4.53
CA PHE A 63 -8.83 -10.43 4.34
C PHE A 63 -7.99 -11.67 4.03
N GLY A 64 -8.20 -12.75 4.77
CA GLY A 64 -7.49 -14.00 4.52
C GLY A 64 -7.99 -15.09 5.42
N ASN A 65 -7.26 -16.19 5.50
CA ASN A 65 -7.64 -17.35 6.31
C ASN A 65 -6.81 -17.41 7.59
N GLY A 66 -7.44 -17.80 8.72
CA GLY A 66 -6.79 -18.01 10.00
C GLY A 66 -7.16 -17.00 11.10
N LYS A 67 -6.39 -17.05 12.20
CA LYS A 67 -6.66 -16.35 13.47
C LYS A 67 -6.70 -14.82 13.37
N ASP A 68 -5.97 -14.26 12.39
CA ASP A 68 -5.87 -12.81 12.16
C ASP A 68 -6.51 -12.42 10.82
N SER A 69 -7.62 -13.06 10.49
CA SER A 69 -8.47 -12.71 9.34
C SER A 69 -9.37 -11.52 9.67
N ASN A 70 -9.70 -10.70 8.66
CA ASN A 70 -10.62 -9.56 8.76
C ASN A 70 -10.13 -8.42 9.65
N ILE A 71 -8.85 -8.06 9.54
CA ILE A 71 -8.30 -6.89 10.23
C ILE A 71 -8.78 -5.64 9.51
N HIS A 72 -9.24 -4.65 10.28
CA HIS A 72 -9.50 -3.29 9.82
C HIS A 72 -9.03 -2.30 10.88
N GLU A 73 -7.95 -1.58 10.59
CA GLU A 73 -7.31 -0.68 11.55
C GLU A 73 -7.03 0.68 10.88
N PRO A 74 -7.38 1.81 11.53
CA PRO A 74 -6.89 3.11 11.07
C PRO A 74 -5.37 3.14 11.21
N CYS A 75 -4.69 3.70 10.21
CA CYS A 75 -3.24 3.75 10.25
C CYS A 75 -2.67 4.95 9.50
N LYS A 76 -1.52 5.42 9.99
CA LYS A 76 -0.69 6.35 9.23
C LYS A 76 0.03 5.62 8.11
N ILE A 77 0.12 6.29 6.97
CA ILE A 77 0.83 5.78 5.80
C ILE A 77 2.06 6.65 5.58
N TYR A 78 3.19 5.99 5.36
CA TYR A 78 4.48 6.60 5.12
C TYR A 78 5.02 6.07 3.79
N TYR A 79 5.77 6.88 3.06
CA TYR A 79 6.53 6.37 1.91
C TYR A 79 7.80 7.16 1.69
N ASP A 80 8.69 6.54 0.92
CA ASP A 80 9.91 7.13 0.37
C ASP A 80 10.00 6.82 -1.13
N THR A 81 11.16 7.01 -1.75
CA THR A 81 11.36 6.77 -3.20
C THR A 81 11.30 5.29 -3.60
N SER A 82 11.29 4.37 -2.64
CA SER A 82 11.47 2.93 -2.84
C SER A 82 10.35 2.08 -2.25
N SER A 83 9.60 2.59 -1.27
CA SER A 83 8.63 1.80 -0.52
C SER A 83 7.46 2.62 0.02
N ILE A 84 6.36 1.92 0.29
CA ILE A 84 5.16 2.45 0.97
C ILE A 84 4.89 1.57 2.18
N VAL A 85 4.61 2.20 3.32
CA VAL A 85 4.46 1.57 4.62
C VAL A 85 3.14 2.01 5.27
N PHE A 86 2.28 1.04 5.58
CA PHE A 86 1.07 1.22 6.38
C PHE A 86 1.35 0.88 7.84
N GLY A 87 0.76 1.66 8.76
CA GLY A 87 0.67 1.32 10.19
C GLY A 87 1.99 0.94 10.84
N HIS A 88 2.98 1.83 10.82
CA HIS A 88 4.29 1.62 11.47
C HIS A 88 5.02 0.33 11.04
N GLY A 89 4.76 -0.17 9.83
CA GLY A 89 5.40 -1.40 9.32
C GLY A 89 4.44 -2.57 9.17
N ARG A 90 3.19 -2.44 9.61
CA ARG A 90 2.12 -3.45 9.42
C ARG A 90 2.12 -4.01 8.01
N LEU A 91 2.15 -3.18 6.98
CA LEU A 91 2.37 -3.60 5.59
C LEU A 91 3.41 -2.70 4.95
N LYS A 92 4.36 -3.28 4.23
CA LYS A 92 5.32 -2.57 3.40
C LYS A 92 5.31 -3.15 1.99
N LEU A 93 5.07 -2.29 1.00
CA LEU A 93 5.25 -2.61 -0.41
C LEU A 93 6.68 -2.26 -0.80
N LEU A 94 7.44 -3.25 -1.24
CA LEU A 94 8.79 -3.09 -1.73
C LEU A 94 8.71 -3.01 -3.25
N GLY A 95 9.27 -1.96 -3.83
CA GLY A 95 9.12 -1.59 -5.23
C GLY A 95 9.65 -2.50 -6.32
N HIS A 96 9.91 -3.76 -6.01
CA HIS A 96 10.60 -4.68 -6.88
C HIS A 96 9.87 -6.02 -6.91
N ASN A 97 9.41 -6.41 -8.10
CA ASN A 97 8.82 -7.72 -8.41
C ASN A 97 7.63 -8.11 -7.52
N GLY A 98 6.87 -7.13 -7.04
CA GLY A 98 5.70 -7.35 -6.19
C GLY A 98 6.05 -7.82 -4.77
N THR A 99 7.32 -7.71 -4.36
CA THR A 99 7.74 -8.11 -3.02
C THR A 99 7.08 -7.21 -1.98
N CYS A 100 6.51 -7.81 -0.95
CA CYS A 100 5.88 -7.11 0.16
C CYS A 100 6.34 -7.75 1.48
N SER A 101 6.27 -6.99 2.57
CA SER A 101 6.47 -7.51 3.91
C SER A 101 5.30 -7.10 4.79
N MET A 102 4.88 -7.96 5.71
CA MET A 102 3.87 -7.64 6.71
C MET A 102 4.49 -7.81 8.09
N LEU A 103 4.33 -6.83 8.99
CA LEU A 103 4.76 -7.00 10.38
C LEU A 103 4.07 -8.25 10.95
N GLU A 104 4.80 -9.04 11.74
CA GLU A 104 4.33 -10.31 12.31
C GLU A 104 4.17 -11.46 11.29
N ARG A 105 4.50 -11.27 10.01
CA ARG A 105 4.57 -12.35 9.00
C ARG A 105 5.82 -12.29 8.12
N SER A 106 6.10 -13.38 7.42
CA SER A 106 7.17 -13.43 6.42
C SER A 106 6.87 -12.54 5.22
N ASN A 107 7.93 -12.19 4.49
CA ASN A 107 7.80 -11.55 3.17
C ASN A 107 6.91 -12.40 2.25
N PHE A 108 6.13 -11.73 1.42
CA PHE A 108 5.26 -12.37 0.43
C PHE A 108 5.39 -11.68 -0.92
N ILE A 109 4.92 -12.36 -1.97
CA ILE A 109 4.89 -11.83 -3.32
C ILE A 109 3.44 -11.49 -3.67
N ALA A 110 3.21 -10.30 -4.18
CA ALA A 110 1.93 -9.92 -4.77
C ALA A 110 1.72 -10.68 -6.09
N GLU A 111 0.56 -11.33 -6.23
CA GLU A 111 0.07 -11.84 -7.50
C GLU A 111 -0.48 -10.70 -8.36
N GLU A 112 -1.16 -9.74 -7.73
CA GLU A 112 -1.71 -8.55 -8.37
C GLU A 112 -1.71 -7.39 -7.38
N ILE A 113 -1.57 -6.17 -7.90
CA ILE A 113 -1.79 -4.94 -7.14
C ILE A 113 -2.74 -4.05 -7.94
N GLU A 114 -3.88 -3.73 -7.34
CA GLU A 114 -4.88 -2.84 -7.93
C GLU A 114 -5.01 -1.53 -7.14
N ILE A 115 -5.00 -0.43 -7.89
CA ILE A 115 -5.17 0.93 -7.38
C ILE A 115 -6.44 1.50 -7.99
N PHE A 116 -7.39 1.83 -7.12
CA PHE A 116 -8.65 2.49 -7.45
C PHE A 116 -8.59 3.93 -6.97
N ASN A 117 -8.50 4.87 -7.91
CA ASN A 117 -8.43 6.29 -7.60
C ASN A 117 -9.82 6.88 -7.57
N ASN A 118 -10.10 7.68 -6.54
CA ASN A 118 -11.31 8.48 -6.54
C ASN A 118 -11.07 9.73 -7.39
N LYS A 119 -11.52 9.71 -8.66
CA LYS A 119 -11.57 10.91 -9.48
C LYS A 119 -12.80 11.70 -9.08
N ILE A 120 -12.62 12.79 -8.33
CA ILE A 120 -13.63 13.82 -8.24
C ILE A 120 -13.57 14.56 -9.58
N ASN A 121 -14.55 14.31 -10.45
CA ASN A 121 -14.74 15.11 -11.65
C ASN A 121 -15.20 16.49 -11.16
N ASN A 122 -14.33 17.50 -11.30
CA ASN A 122 -14.72 18.90 -11.20
C ASN A 122 -15.40 19.34 -12.50
#